data_AF-A0A321LKP4-F1
#
_entry.id   AF-A0A321LKP4-F1
#
_cell.length_a   1.000
_cell.length_b   1.000
_cell.length_c   1.000
_cell.angle_alpha   90.00
_cell.angle_beta   90.00
_cell.angle_gamma   90.00
#
_symmetry.space_group_name_H-M   'P 1'
#
loop_
_entity.id
_entity.type
_entity.pdbx_description
1 polymer ?
#
loop_
_entity_poly.entity_id
_entity_poly.type
_entity_poly.pdbx_seq_one_letter_code
_entity_poly.pdbx_strand_id
1 'polypeptide(L)'
;MLGLWKMSCFFRGRSAIYIAVEVLMAGKRQHFIPQFLQRGFTSHLVKGESFTWVYRKDREPFNANIVNVGVETLFYSRNEDEEIDKAITSLENDLSKSIQLLRKNDSDELRNIERISNLFAHLEVRTRHIRQAFLESAGSLFQYLTELVTNENTFAQLIIRVFV
;
A
#
# COMPACT_ATOMS: atom_id res chain seq x y z
N MET A 1 -26.73 -30.43 -50.27
CA MET A 1 -26.27 -31.26 -49.14
C MET A 1 -25.11 -30.50 -48.50
N LEU A 2 -25.37 -29.44 -47.72
CA LEU A 2 -25.57 -29.40 -46.25
C LEU A 2 -24.32 -29.85 -45.44
N GLY A 3 -23.81 -28.95 -44.59
CA GLY A 3 -22.82 -29.23 -43.53
C GLY A 3 -21.82 -28.08 -43.28
N LEU A 4 -22.20 -26.93 -42.72
CA LEU A 4 -22.25 -26.57 -41.27
C LEU A 4 -20.88 -26.57 -40.53
N TRP A 5 -20.49 -25.34 -40.15
CA TRP A 5 -19.63 -24.85 -39.05
C TRP A 5 -19.00 -25.83 -38.05
N LYS A 6 -17.71 -25.59 -37.74
CA LYS A 6 -17.24 -25.52 -36.33
C LYS A 6 -15.96 -24.69 -36.16
N MET A 7 -16.11 -23.53 -35.52
CA MET A 7 -15.08 -22.85 -34.73
C MET A 7 -14.55 -23.79 -33.64
N SER A 8 -13.23 -23.86 -33.45
CA SER A 8 -12.66 -24.29 -32.16
C SER A 8 -11.29 -23.66 -31.91
N CYS A 9 -11.31 -22.80 -30.89
CA CYS A 9 -10.26 -22.37 -29.97
C CYS A 9 -8.83 -22.89 -30.19
N PHE A 10 -7.89 -21.95 -30.39
CA PHE A 10 -6.47 -22.16 -30.09
C PHE A 10 -6.06 -21.28 -28.89
N PHE A 11 -6.54 -21.67 -27.70
CA PHE A 11 -5.98 -21.21 -26.43
C PHE A 11 -4.82 -22.15 -26.08
N ARG A 12 -3.58 -21.78 -26.44
CA ARG A 12 -2.38 -22.47 -25.96
C ARG A 12 -2.02 -21.93 -24.58
N GLY A 13 -1.93 -22.86 -23.63
CA GLY A 13 -1.82 -22.61 -22.20
C GLY A 13 -0.66 -21.73 -21.77
N ARG A 14 -0.97 -20.86 -20.80
CA ARG A 14 -0.02 -20.28 -19.85
C ARG A 14 -0.69 -20.29 -18.47
N SER A 15 -0.84 -21.49 -17.92
CA SER A 15 -1.39 -21.75 -16.60
C SER A 15 -0.29 -21.65 -15.54
N ALA A 16 -0.60 -20.94 -14.46
CA ALA A 16 -0.17 -21.27 -13.09
C ALA A 16 1.23 -20.89 -12.55
N ILE A 17 2.08 -20.13 -13.26
CA ILE A 17 3.39 -19.71 -12.68
C ILE A 17 3.35 -18.29 -12.05
N TYR A 18 2.36 -17.46 -12.38
CA TYR A 18 2.30 -16.06 -11.92
C TYR A 18 1.76 -15.84 -10.49
N ILE A 19 1.35 -16.88 -9.76
CA ILE A 19 0.67 -16.72 -8.46
C ILE A 19 1.61 -17.00 -7.26
N ALA A 20 2.73 -17.70 -7.45
CA ALA A 20 3.54 -18.19 -6.33
C ALA A 20 4.54 -17.18 -5.74
N VAL A 21 4.80 -16.05 -6.39
CA VAL A 21 5.82 -15.08 -5.92
C VAL A 21 5.24 -14.00 -4.97
N GLU A 22 3.91 -13.85 -4.89
CA GLU A 22 3.28 -12.79 -4.07
C GLU A 22 3.13 -13.12 -2.58
N VAL A 23 3.45 -14.34 -2.12
CA VAL A 23 3.00 -14.82 -0.79
C VAL A 23 4.05 -14.74 0.33
N LEU A 24 5.34 -14.46 0.06
CA LEU A 24 6.40 -14.66 1.07
C LEU A 24 6.85 -13.44 1.89
N MET A 25 6.27 -12.24 1.71
CA MET A 25 6.75 -11.01 2.38
C MET A 25 5.68 -10.30 3.24
N ALA A 26 4.54 -10.94 3.53
CA ALA A 26 3.50 -10.34 4.35
C ALA A 26 3.94 -10.26 5.82
N GLY A 27 3.88 -9.07 6.43
CA GLY A 27 4.09 -8.88 7.87
C GLY A 27 5.18 -7.87 8.21
N LYS A 28 6.44 -8.15 7.85
CA LYS A 28 7.59 -7.41 8.42
C LYS A 28 8.22 -6.36 7.52
N ARG A 29 8.10 -6.52 6.19
CA ARG A 29 8.73 -5.67 5.18
C ARG A 29 7.65 -5.03 4.30
N GLN A 30 7.28 -3.80 4.64
CA GLN A 30 6.26 -3.06 3.91
C GLN A 30 6.91 -1.99 3.04
N HIS A 31 6.31 -1.73 1.88
CA HIS A 31 6.80 -0.68 0.98
C HIS A 31 6.03 0.61 1.21
N PHE A 32 6.74 1.73 1.31
CA PHE A 32 6.09 3.03 1.44
C PHE A 32 5.32 3.43 0.15
N ILE A 33 5.80 3.00 -1.02
CA ILE A 33 5.02 2.98 -2.26
C ILE A 33 4.65 1.51 -2.55
N PRO A 34 3.36 1.15 -2.67
CA PRO A 34 2.96 -0.24 -2.93
C PRO A 34 3.65 -0.86 -4.14
N GLN A 35 4.08 -2.13 -4.02
CA GLN A 35 4.80 -2.82 -5.10
C GLN A 35 3.99 -2.87 -6.41
N PHE A 36 2.67 -3.04 -6.33
CA PHE A 36 1.82 -3.10 -7.54
C PHE A 36 1.88 -1.79 -8.35
N LEU A 37 2.06 -0.64 -7.68
CA LEU A 37 2.33 0.64 -8.35
C LEU A 37 3.74 0.66 -8.93
N GLN A 38 4.76 0.30 -8.13
CA GLN A 38 6.16 0.32 -8.57
C GLN A 38 6.42 -0.56 -9.80
N ARG A 39 5.72 -1.70 -9.93
CA ARG A 39 5.81 -2.60 -11.10
C ARG A 39 5.45 -1.92 -12.42
N GLY A 40 4.75 -0.79 -12.41
CA GLY A 40 4.52 0.03 -13.61
C GLY A 40 5.79 0.68 -14.17
N PHE A 41 6.83 0.80 -13.36
CA PHE A 41 8.13 1.38 -13.71
C PHE A 41 9.21 0.30 -13.88
N THR A 42 8.80 -0.93 -14.22
CA THR A 42 9.74 -2.03 -14.45
C THR A 42 10.58 -1.75 -15.69
N SER A 43 11.91 -1.75 -15.52
CA SER A 43 12.87 -1.59 -16.61
C SER A 43 13.11 -2.90 -17.36
N HIS A 44 13.24 -4.00 -16.65
CA HIS A 44 13.46 -5.32 -17.21
C HIS A 44 13.09 -6.43 -16.21
N LEU A 45 13.01 -7.66 -16.71
CA LEU A 45 12.74 -8.86 -15.94
C LEU A 45 13.95 -9.79 -15.98
N VAL A 46 14.40 -10.27 -14.82
CA VAL A 46 15.46 -11.28 -14.72
C VAL A 46 14.92 -12.45 -13.89
N LYS A 47 14.85 -13.65 -14.49
CA LYS A 47 14.32 -14.86 -13.82
C LYS A 47 12.93 -14.68 -13.19
N GLY A 48 12.09 -13.82 -13.77
CA GLY A 48 10.74 -13.51 -13.26
C GLY A 48 10.69 -12.41 -12.20
N GLU A 49 11.83 -11.89 -11.76
CA GLU A 49 11.90 -10.75 -10.86
C GLU A 49 11.90 -9.43 -11.62
N SER A 50 11.23 -8.41 -11.07
CA SER A 50 11.10 -7.09 -11.68
C SER A 50 12.13 -6.12 -11.13
N PHE A 51 12.82 -5.44 -12.03
CA PHE A 51 13.89 -4.49 -11.71
C PHE A 51 13.53 -3.07 -12.15
N THR A 52 13.90 -2.07 -11.35
CA THR A 52 13.68 -0.65 -11.66
C THR A 52 14.94 0.17 -11.38
N TRP A 53 15.01 1.36 -11.99
CA TRP A 53 16.10 2.32 -11.75
C TRP A 53 15.74 3.24 -10.59
N VAL A 54 16.62 3.34 -9.61
CA VAL A 54 16.44 4.18 -8.43
C VAL A 54 17.34 5.40 -8.55
N TYR A 55 16.72 6.57 -8.43
CA TYR A 55 17.39 7.86 -8.43
C TYR A 55 17.34 8.44 -7.01
N ARG A 56 18.49 8.88 -6.50
CA ARG A 56 18.59 9.55 -5.19
C ARG A 56 19.31 10.87 -5.37
N LYS A 57 18.97 11.84 -4.51
CA LYS A 57 19.67 13.12 -4.49
C LYS A 57 21.18 12.88 -4.27
N ASP A 58 21.99 13.49 -5.12
CA ASP A 58 23.46 13.49 -5.04
C ASP A 58 24.11 12.09 -5.06
N ARG A 59 23.46 11.11 -5.70
CA ARG A 59 24.04 9.77 -5.88
C ARG A 59 23.78 9.24 -7.28
N GLU A 60 24.71 8.41 -7.75
CA GLU A 60 24.57 7.74 -9.03
C GLU A 60 23.33 6.83 -9.07
N PRO A 61 22.57 6.84 -10.18
CA PRO A 61 21.46 5.93 -10.37
C PRO A 61 21.93 4.48 -10.31
N PHE A 62 21.14 3.62 -9.67
CA PHE A 62 21.43 2.19 -9.64
C PHE A 62 20.18 1.38 -9.96
N ASN A 63 20.41 0.18 -10.51
CA ASN A 63 19.35 -0.74 -10.82
C ASN A 63 19.10 -1.67 -9.62
N ALA A 64 17.84 -1.83 -9.23
CA ALA A 64 17.45 -2.61 -8.07
C ALA A 64 16.20 -3.44 -8.33
N ASN A 65 16.14 -4.62 -7.71
CA ASN A 65 14.92 -5.41 -7.66
C ASN A 65 13.85 -4.62 -6.87
N ILE A 66 12.65 -4.49 -7.44
CA ILE A 66 11.51 -3.76 -6.87
C ILE A 66 11.18 -4.21 -5.44
N VAL A 67 11.38 -5.50 -5.12
CA VAL A 67 11.18 -6.05 -3.77
C VAL A 67 12.11 -5.40 -2.72
N ASN A 68 13.21 -4.77 -3.15
CA ASN A 68 14.15 -4.08 -2.28
C ASN A 68 14.05 -2.54 -2.38
N VAL A 69 13.16 -2.01 -3.20
CA VAL A 69 13.00 -0.55 -3.39
C VAL A 69 11.92 0.00 -2.49
N GLY A 70 12.31 0.99 -1.67
CA GLY A 70 11.37 1.69 -0.79
C GLY A 70 10.76 0.81 0.29
N VAL A 71 11.53 -0.17 0.77
CA VAL A 71 11.15 -1.04 1.87
C VAL A 71 11.49 -0.40 3.20
N GLU A 72 10.55 -0.48 4.13
CA GLU A 72 10.75 -0.20 5.54
C GLU A 72 10.41 -1.45 6.35
N THR A 73 11.18 -1.70 7.41
CA THR A 73 10.92 -2.79 8.35
C THR A 73 10.09 -2.21 9.50
N LEU A 74 8.97 -2.84 9.88
CA LEU A 74 8.04 -2.38 10.93
C LEU A 74 7.32 -1.05 10.59
N PHE A 75 6.36 -1.11 9.66
CA PHE A 75 5.68 0.10 9.15
C PHE A 75 4.45 0.50 9.99
N TYR A 76 3.65 -0.47 10.44
CA TYR A 76 2.47 -0.25 11.29
C TYR A 76 2.61 -0.85 12.70
N SER A 77 3.45 -1.87 12.83
CA SER A 77 3.63 -2.64 14.05
C SER A 77 4.82 -2.12 14.86
N ARG A 78 4.60 -1.87 16.16
CA ARG A 78 5.67 -1.82 17.17
C ARG A 78 5.61 -3.15 17.90
N ASN A 79 6.64 -3.99 17.72
CA ASN A 79 6.72 -5.41 18.14
C ASN A 79 6.09 -6.40 17.15
N GLU A 80 6.28 -7.70 17.38
CA GLU A 80 5.97 -8.83 16.47
C GLU A 80 4.48 -9.02 16.12
N ASP A 81 3.62 -8.03 16.37
CA ASP A 81 2.21 -8.05 16.02
C ASP A 81 2.02 -7.70 14.54
N GLU A 82 1.89 -8.74 13.71
CA GLU A 82 1.75 -8.63 12.26
C GLU A 82 0.29 -8.62 11.78
N GLU A 83 -0.72 -8.59 12.67
CA GLU A 83 -2.13 -8.74 12.25
C GLU A 83 -2.59 -7.61 11.34
N ILE A 84 -2.25 -6.36 11.69
CA ILE A 84 -2.55 -5.17 10.89
C ILE A 84 -1.85 -5.24 9.54
N ASP A 85 -0.58 -5.65 9.53
CA ASP A 85 0.22 -5.78 8.32
C ASP A 85 -0.37 -6.85 7.37
N LYS A 86 -0.88 -7.96 7.90
CA LYS A 86 -1.55 -9.01 7.11
C LYS A 86 -2.89 -8.54 6.53
N ALA A 87 -3.72 -7.87 7.33
CA ALA A 87 -5.00 -7.33 6.85
C ALA A 87 -4.79 -6.34 5.70
N ILE A 88 -3.81 -5.45 5.84
CA ILE A 88 -3.42 -4.49 4.81
C ILE A 88 -2.90 -5.20 3.56
N THR A 89 -2.03 -6.21 3.72
CA THR A 89 -1.50 -6.99 2.58
C THR A 89 -2.62 -7.67 1.79
N SER A 90 -3.67 -8.16 2.46
CA SER A 90 -4.83 -8.76 1.80
C SER A 90 -5.58 -7.73 0.93
N LEU A 91 -5.83 -6.53 1.45
CA LEU A 91 -6.49 -5.45 0.73
C LEU A 91 -5.69 -5.01 -0.50
N GLU A 92 -4.36 -5.04 -0.43
CA GLU A 92 -3.50 -4.70 -1.58
C GLU A 92 -3.66 -5.63 -2.78
N ASN A 93 -3.96 -6.91 -2.55
CA ASN A 93 -4.11 -7.87 -3.65
C ASN A 93 -5.28 -7.48 -4.55
N ASP A 94 -6.35 -6.96 -3.98
CA ASP A 94 -7.51 -6.50 -4.74
C ASP A 94 -7.23 -5.17 -5.44
N LEU A 95 -6.56 -4.23 -4.77
CA LEU A 95 -6.12 -2.97 -5.40
C LEU A 95 -5.13 -3.20 -6.56
N SER A 96 -4.26 -4.21 -6.44
CA SER A 96 -3.32 -4.60 -7.49
C SER A 96 -4.07 -5.03 -8.76
N LYS A 97 -5.16 -5.79 -8.64
CA LYS A 97 -5.99 -6.18 -9.79
C LYS A 97 -6.64 -4.97 -10.44
N SER A 98 -7.21 -4.05 -9.65
CA SER A 98 -7.81 -2.81 -10.16
C SER A 98 -6.79 -1.98 -10.94
N ILE A 99 -5.59 -1.77 -10.42
CA ILE A 99 -4.52 -1.05 -11.14
C ILE A 99 -4.13 -1.75 -12.45
N GLN A 100 -4.07 -3.08 -12.47
CA GLN A 100 -3.75 -3.82 -13.71
C GLN A 100 -4.83 -3.64 -14.78
N LEU A 101 -6.11 -3.60 -14.40
CA LEU A 101 -7.22 -3.31 -15.31
C LEU A 101 -7.16 -1.86 -15.81
N LEU A 102 -6.93 -0.91 -14.92
CA LEU A 102 -6.77 0.50 -15.27
C LEU A 102 -5.61 0.74 -16.26
N ARG A 103 -4.47 0.05 -16.09
CA ARG A 103 -3.35 0.12 -17.03
C ARG A 103 -3.67 -0.45 -18.42
N LYS A 104 -4.66 -1.35 -18.51
CA LYS A 104 -5.16 -1.89 -19.78
C LYS A 104 -6.25 -1.02 -20.40
N ASN A 105 -6.53 0.14 -19.80
CA ASN A 105 -7.57 1.07 -20.21
C ASN A 105 -8.99 0.46 -20.17
N ASP A 106 -9.23 -0.38 -19.15
CA ASP A 106 -10.54 -0.99 -18.92
C ASP A 106 -11.56 0.08 -18.48
N SER A 107 -12.57 0.30 -19.32
CA SER A 107 -13.59 1.33 -19.11
C SER A 107 -14.58 1.00 -18.00
N ASP A 108 -14.73 -0.28 -17.65
CA ASP A 108 -15.68 -0.72 -16.63
C ASP A 108 -15.06 -0.51 -15.23
N GLU A 109 -13.77 -0.81 -15.08
CA GLU A 109 -13.04 -0.50 -13.85
C GLU A 109 -12.96 1.03 -13.61
N LEU A 110 -12.80 1.84 -14.67
CA LEU A 110 -12.82 3.31 -14.58
C LEU A 110 -14.16 3.88 -14.10
N ARG A 111 -15.27 3.17 -14.35
CA ARG A 111 -16.61 3.59 -13.92
C ARG A 111 -16.97 3.11 -12.52
N ASN A 112 -16.15 2.23 -11.94
CA ASN A 112 -16.35 1.74 -10.59
C ASN A 112 -15.84 2.75 -9.55
N ILE A 113 -16.69 3.73 -9.23
CA ILE A 113 -16.38 4.83 -8.31
C ILE A 113 -15.93 4.31 -6.94
N GLU A 114 -16.56 3.25 -6.43
CA GLU A 114 -16.24 2.66 -5.12
C GLU A 114 -14.80 2.14 -5.09
N ARG A 115 -14.41 1.35 -6.08
CA ARG A 115 -13.05 0.80 -6.16
C ARG A 115 -11.98 1.86 -6.34
N ILE A 116 -12.26 2.87 -7.17
CA ILE A 116 -11.33 3.99 -7.39
C ILE A 116 -11.18 4.81 -6.10
N SER A 117 -12.28 5.08 -5.40
CA SER A 117 -12.25 5.82 -4.14
C SER A 117 -11.47 5.06 -3.07
N ASN A 118 -11.70 3.75 -2.95
CA ASN A 118 -10.95 2.89 -2.04
C ASN A 118 -9.45 2.87 -2.39
N LEU A 119 -9.10 2.81 -3.68
CA LEU A 119 -7.71 2.91 -4.12
C LEU A 119 -7.08 4.22 -3.64
N PHE A 120 -7.71 5.37 -3.85
CA PHE A 120 -7.17 6.66 -3.41
C PHE A 120 -7.03 6.74 -1.88
N ALA A 121 -8.06 6.33 -1.14
CA ALA A 121 -8.02 6.32 0.33
C ALA A 121 -6.87 5.46 0.86
N HIS A 122 -6.64 4.28 0.26
CA HIS A 122 -5.53 3.42 0.63
C HIS A 122 -4.15 3.98 0.24
N LEU A 123 -4.04 4.74 -0.85
CA LEU A 123 -2.79 5.40 -1.23
C LEU A 123 -2.47 6.59 -0.33
N GLU A 124 -3.49 7.34 0.09
CA GLU A 124 -3.33 8.49 0.98
C GLU A 124 -2.73 8.09 2.33
N VAL A 125 -3.35 7.12 3.01
CA VAL A 125 -2.93 6.62 4.34
C VAL A 125 -1.52 6.03 4.32
N ARG A 126 -1.04 5.60 3.14
CA ARG A 126 0.30 5.02 2.97
C ARG A 126 1.42 6.01 2.75
N THR A 127 1.11 7.29 2.59
CA THR A 127 2.15 8.31 2.48
C THR A 127 2.90 8.41 3.79
N ARG A 128 4.15 7.94 3.82
CA ARG A 128 5.02 7.92 5.01
C ARG A 128 4.99 9.25 5.77
N HIS A 129 5.08 10.36 5.04
CA HIS A 129 5.08 11.71 5.63
C HIS A 129 3.76 12.06 6.31
N ILE A 130 2.60 11.72 5.72
CA ILE A 130 1.30 11.98 6.32
C ILE A 130 1.13 11.14 7.59
N ARG A 131 1.46 9.85 7.52
CA ARG A 131 1.40 8.94 8.68
C ARG A 131 2.30 9.43 9.82
N GLN A 132 3.54 9.78 9.52
CA GLN A 132 4.49 10.22 10.54
C GLN A 132 4.08 11.55 11.17
N ALA A 133 3.65 12.52 10.35
CA ALA A 133 3.16 13.81 10.83
C ALA A 133 1.94 13.65 11.75
N PHE A 134 1.02 12.76 11.39
CA PHE A 134 -0.16 12.47 12.22
C PHE A 134 0.21 11.85 13.57
N LEU A 135 1.12 10.87 13.59
CA LEU A 135 1.58 10.22 14.82
C LEU A 135 2.31 11.21 15.75
N GLU A 136 3.16 12.07 15.21
CA GLU A 136 3.89 13.09 15.98
C GLU A 136 2.95 14.16 16.54
N SER A 137 2.00 14.62 15.72
CA SER A 137 1.00 15.61 16.13
C SER A 137 0.08 15.06 17.22
N ALA A 138 -0.41 13.82 17.06
CA ALA A 138 -1.22 13.15 18.06
C ALA A 138 -0.46 12.95 19.37
N GLY A 139 0.80 12.50 19.31
CA GLY A 139 1.66 12.36 20.49
C GLY A 139 1.82 13.67 21.24
N SER A 140 2.08 14.77 20.53
CA SER A 140 2.22 16.11 21.11
C SER A 140 0.90 16.59 21.75
N LEU A 141 -0.23 16.35 21.10
CA LEU A 141 -1.55 16.70 21.63
C LEU A 141 -1.86 15.93 22.91
N PHE A 142 -1.62 14.61 22.92
CA PHE A 142 -1.84 13.79 24.12
C PHE A 142 -0.92 14.17 25.27
N GLN A 143 0.34 14.51 24.97
CA GLN A 143 1.25 15.02 25.99
C GLN A 143 0.71 16.31 26.62
N TYR A 144 0.28 17.26 25.80
CA TYR A 144 -0.29 18.52 26.29
C TYR A 144 -1.59 18.31 27.10
N LEU A 145 -2.49 17.43 26.64
CA LEU A 145 -3.69 17.07 27.39
C LEU A 145 -3.36 16.43 28.74
N THR A 146 -2.33 15.58 28.77
CA THR A 146 -1.88 14.94 30.02
C THR A 146 -1.28 15.95 30.99
N GLU A 147 -0.47 16.89 30.49
CA GLU A 147 0.07 18.00 31.29
C GLU A 147 -1.04 18.88 31.87
N LEU A 148 -2.07 19.19 31.06
CA LEU A 148 -3.24 19.94 31.51
C LEU A 148 -4.02 19.24 32.62
N VAL A 149 -4.24 17.93 32.50
CA VAL A 149 -5.00 17.14 33.50
C VAL A 149 -4.17 16.88 34.76
N THR A 150 -2.85 16.70 34.64
CA THR A 150 -1.96 16.39 35.78
C THR A 150 -1.68 17.63 36.62
N ASN A 151 -1.79 18.83 36.05
CA ASN A 151 -1.63 20.08 36.78
C ASN A 151 -2.89 20.40 37.60
N GLU A 152 -2.87 20.09 38.90
CA GLU A 152 -4.00 20.26 39.82
C GLU A 152 -4.65 21.66 39.74
N ASN A 153 -3.84 22.72 39.65
CA ASN A 153 -4.34 24.09 39.58
C ASN A 153 -5.08 24.37 38.27
N THR A 154 -4.56 23.85 37.15
CA THR A 154 -5.15 24.08 35.82
C THR A 154 -6.39 23.21 35.64
N PHE A 155 -6.36 21.98 36.14
CA PHE A 155 -7.48 21.06 36.13
C PHE A 155 -8.64 21.54 37.00
N ALA A 156 -8.36 22.04 38.21
CA ALA A 156 -9.38 22.62 39.09
C ALA A 156 -10.06 23.83 38.43
N GLN A 157 -9.28 24.72 37.79
CA GLN A 157 -9.84 25.85 37.04
C GLN A 157 -10.70 25.40 35.86
N LEU A 158 -10.30 24.34 35.14
CA LEU A 158 -11.05 23.77 34.02
C LEU A 158 -12.40 23.20 34.46
N ILE A 159 -12.44 22.44 35.56
CA ILE A 159 -13.69 21.88 36.12
C ILE A 159 -14.62 23.00 36.58
N ILE A 160 -14.09 24.01 37.29
CA ILE A 160 -14.89 25.16 37.77
C ILE A 160 -15.50 25.94 36.61
N ARG A 161 -14.78 26.08 35.48
CA ARG A 161 -15.27 26.81 34.30
C ARG A 161 -16.30 26.06 33.46
N VAL A 162 -16.34 24.73 33.55
CA VAL A 162 -17.26 23.89 32.77
C VAL A 162 -18.57 23.64 33.52
N PHE A 163 -18.54 23.67 34.86
CA PHE A 163 -19.69 23.37 35.72
C PHE A 163 -20.36 24.61 36.37
N VAL A 164 -19.89 25.82 36.04
CA VAL A 164 -20.52 27.11 36.38
C VAL A 164 -20.84 27.84 35.10
#